data_AF-A0A522E1I1-F1
#
_entry.id   AF-A0A522E1I1-F1
#
_cell.length_a   1.000
_cell.length_b   1.000
_cell.length_c   1.000
_cell.angle_alpha   90.00
_cell.angle_beta   90.00
_cell.angle_gamma   90.00
#
_symmetry.space_group_name_H-M   'P 1'
#
loop_
_entity.id
_entity.type
_entity.pdbx_description
1 polymer ?
#
loop_
_entity_poly.entity_id
_entity_poly.type
_entity_poly.pdbx_seq_one_letter_code
_entity_poly.pdbx_strand_id
1 'polypeptide(L)'
;MNSSVKVLLLQTAILAVVSTLFYFLVGPRLAVIFVLIWVDKALIPLLRFAGYFGFEMATLPAILIGMSYGPMFGFLFSTVAVAIIGGILNIISWRIVSPLDIGWPPLLPSPDHFIDGIVSVIAGILPRTFPFILVVLICVLVKNAMAAVKQQGMEGYVNYLDRGMNVGVNLIVAWLYQGAFLYILSL
;
A
#
# COMPACT_ATOMS: atom_id res chain seq x y z
N MET A 1 -30.64 -6.89 -6.54
CA MET A 1 -29.30 -7.02 -5.94
C MET A 1 -28.84 -5.63 -5.49
N ASN A 2 -28.44 -5.50 -4.22
CA ASN A 2 -28.08 -4.21 -3.61
C ASN A 2 -26.87 -3.57 -4.33
N SER A 3 -26.81 -2.24 -4.41
CA SER A 3 -25.74 -1.52 -5.12
C SER A 3 -24.35 -1.83 -4.56
N SER A 4 -24.25 -1.98 -3.24
CA SER A 4 -23.02 -2.39 -2.54
C SER A 4 -22.52 -3.78 -2.94
N VAL A 5 -23.44 -4.72 -3.19
CA VAL A 5 -23.08 -6.10 -3.61
C VAL A 5 -22.53 -6.08 -5.03
N LYS A 6 -23.08 -5.25 -5.92
CA LYS A 6 -22.55 -5.08 -7.29
C LYS A 6 -21.14 -4.50 -7.28
N VAL A 7 -20.88 -3.52 -6.41
CA VAL A 7 -19.55 -2.90 -6.26
C VAL A 7 -18.54 -3.92 -5.76
N LEU A 8 -18.88 -4.67 -4.70
CA LEU A 8 -17.98 -5.69 -4.16
C LEU A 8 -17.66 -6.76 -5.23
N LEU A 9 -18.67 -7.26 -5.94
CA LEU A 9 -18.47 -8.23 -7.01
C LEU A 9 -17.58 -7.68 -8.14
N LEU A 10 -17.83 -6.45 -8.59
CA LEU A 10 -17.02 -5.82 -9.62
C LEU A 10 -15.57 -5.61 -9.16
N GLN A 11 -15.35 -5.15 -7.92
CA GLN A 11 -14.01 -4.98 -7.37
C GLN A 11 -13.30 -6.35 -7.25
N THR A 12 -13.98 -7.41 -6.80
CA THR A 12 -13.40 -8.77 -6.74
C THR A 12 -13.08 -9.35 -8.11
N ALA A 13 -13.91 -9.06 -9.12
CA ALA A 13 -13.63 -9.47 -10.50
C ALA A 13 -12.38 -8.76 -11.05
N ILE A 14 -12.22 -7.46 -10.78
CA ILE A 14 -11.02 -6.69 -11.15
C ILE A 14 -9.80 -7.24 -10.42
N LEU A 15 -9.91 -7.52 -9.13
CA LEU A 15 -8.83 -8.16 -8.37
C LEU A 15 -8.39 -9.47 -9.04
N ALA A 16 -9.35 -10.35 -9.36
CA ALA A 16 -9.04 -11.63 -9.98
C ALA A 16 -8.34 -11.43 -11.33
N VAL A 17 -8.89 -10.59 -12.22
CA VAL A 17 -8.33 -10.34 -13.55
C VAL A 17 -6.92 -9.74 -13.45
N VAL A 18 -6.72 -8.69 -12.64
CA VAL A 18 -5.43 -8.01 -12.53
C VAL A 18 -4.39 -8.90 -11.83
N SER A 19 -4.78 -9.65 -10.80
CA SER A 19 -3.88 -10.61 -10.14
C SER A 19 -3.46 -11.72 -11.09
N THR A 20 -4.38 -12.24 -11.90
CA THR A 20 -4.08 -13.25 -12.93
C THR A 20 -3.16 -12.68 -14.00
N LEU A 21 -3.37 -11.44 -14.44
CA LEU A 21 -2.46 -10.76 -15.38
C LEU A 21 -1.06 -10.61 -14.78
N PHE A 22 -0.92 -10.17 -13.52
CA PHE A 22 0.39 -10.08 -12.87
C PHE A 22 1.05 -11.44 -12.67
N TYR A 23 0.27 -12.47 -12.37
CA TYR A 23 0.77 -13.84 -12.27
C TYR A 23 1.45 -14.29 -13.57
N PHE A 24 0.81 -14.06 -14.72
CA PHE A 24 1.34 -14.47 -16.03
C PHE A 24 2.46 -13.56 -16.56
N LEU A 25 2.42 -12.27 -16.27
CA LEU A 25 3.38 -11.30 -16.83
C LEU A 25 4.67 -11.18 -16.02
N VAL A 26 4.59 -11.23 -14.69
CA VAL A 26 5.74 -10.95 -13.81
C VAL A 26 6.01 -12.11 -12.85
N GLY A 27 4.99 -12.89 -12.49
CA GLY A 27 5.12 -14.11 -11.71
C GLY A 27 4.23 -14.14 -10.46
N PRO A 28 4.26 -15.27 -9.72
CA PRO A 28 3.40 -15.50 -8.56
C PRO A 28 3.62 -14.47 -7.44
N ARG A 29 4.87 -14.02 -7.25
CA ARG A 29 5.25 -12.99 -6.27
C ARG A 29 4.41 -11.72 -6.39
N LEU A 30 4.39 -11.10 -7.57
CA LEU A 30 3.68 -9.83 -7.78
C LEU A 30 2.17 -10.01 -7.63
N ALA A 31 1.62 -11.14 -8.07
CA ALA A 31 0.20 -11.44 -7.92
C ALA A 31 -0.21 -11.46 -6.44
N VAL A 32 0.55 -12.13 -5.58
CA VAL A 32 0.27 -12.17 -4.14
C VAL A 32 0.43 -10.79 -3.51
N ILE A 33 1.48 -10.05 -3.84
CA ILE A 33 1.68 -8.70 -3.30
C ILE A 33 0.57 -7.75 -3.75
N PHE A 34 0.09 -7.87 -4.98
CA PHE A 34 -1.04 -7.11 -5.48
C PHE A 34 -2.33 -7.39 -4.71
N VAL A 35 -2.58 -8.66 -4.37
CA VAL A 35 -3.72 -9.02 -3.51
C VAL A 35 -3.62 -8.32 -2.16
N LEU A 36 -2.43 -8.24 -1.56
CA LEU A 36 -2.24 -7.51 -0.30
C LEU A 36 -2.55 -6.00 -0.43
N ILE A 37 -2.14 -5.36 -1.53
CA ILE A 37 -2.48 -3.94 -1.83
C ILE A 37 -3.99 -3.78 -1.98
N TRP A 38 -4.65 -4.72 -2.64
CA TRP A 38 -6.08 -4.64 -2.85
C TRP A 38 -6.86 -4.87 -1.57
N VAL A 39 -6.45 -5.82 -0.73
CA VAL A 39 -7.01 -6.07 0.61
C VAL A 39 -6.99 -4.77 1.43
N ASP A 40 -5.87 -4.04 1.42
CA ASP A 40 -5.77 -2.70 2.03
C ASP A 40 -6.85 -1.74 1.49
N LYS A 41 -6.92 -1.56 0.16
CA LYS A 41 -7.83 -0.58 -0.46
C LYS A 41 -9.30 -0.97 -0.43
N ALA A 42 -9.63 -2.26 -0.37
CA ALA A 42 -11.01 -2.74 -0.36
C ALA A 42 -11.59 -2.91 1.05
N LEU A 43 -10.78 -3.37 2.03
CA LEU A 43 -11.27 -3.63 3.39
C LEU A 43 -11.18 -2.42 4.31
N ILE A 44 -10.18 -1.54 4.16
CA ILE A 44 -10.04 -0.38 5.05
C ILE A 44 -11.22 0.61 4.93
N PRO A 45 -11.79 0.88 3.75
CA PRO A 45 -13.00 1.70 3.66
C PRO A 45 -14.22 1.07 4.35
N LEU A 46 -14.28 -0.26 4.42
CA LEU A 46 -15.31 -0.99 5.18
C LEU A 46 -15.06 -0.93 6.68
N LEU A 47 -13.80 -0.86 7.10
CA LEU A 47 -13.35 -0.72 8.46
C LEU A 47 -12.97 0.74 8.76
N ARG A 48 -13.92 1.67 8.68
CA ARG A 48 -13.69 3.12 8.98
C ARG A 48 -12.93 3.34 10.29
N PHE A 49 -13.12 2.45 11.27
CA PHE A 49 -12.43 2.45 12.57
C PHE A 49 -10.92 2.21 12.47
N ALA A 50 -10.45 1.41 11.50
CA ALA A 50 -9.03 1.19 11.25
C ALA A 50 -8.34 2.44 10.69
N GLY A 51 -9.06 3.25 9.91
CA GLY A 51 -8.57 4.55 9.42
C GLY A 51 -8.25 5.54 10.55
N TYR A 52 -9.00 5.50 11.66
CA TYR A 52 -8.74 6.35 12.85
C TYR A 52 -7.47 5.98 13.62
N PHE A 53 -6.94 4.77 13.42
CA PHE A 53 -5.74 4.29 14.10
C PHE A 53 -4.46 4.43 13.24
N GLY A 54 -4.53 5.20 12.15
CA GLY A 54 -3.41 5.36 11.22
C GLY A 54 -3.00 4.05 10.54
N PHE A 55 -3.92 3.08 10.46
CA PHE A 55 -3.64 1.75 9.95
C PHE A 55 -3.50 1.79 8.43
N GLU A 56 -2.28 1.65 7.93
CA GLU A 56 -1.96 1.74 6.51
C GLU A 56 -1.13 0.51 6.12
N MET A 57 -1.82 -0.56 5.67
CA MET A 57 -1.13 -1.79 5.28
C MET A 57 -0.36 -1.63 3.97
N ALA A 58 -0.68 -0.64 3.13
CA ALA A 58 -0.02 -0.40 1.85
C ALA A 58 1.53 -0.29 1.93
N THR A 59 2.05 0.05 3.12
CA THR A 59 3.50 0.12 3.39
C THR A 59 4.21 -1.23 3.25
N LEU A 60 3.62 -2.33 3.76
CA LEU A 60 4.26 -3.64 3.71
C LEU A 60 4.35 -4.20 2.27
N PRO A 61 3.30 -4.15 1.44
CA PRO A 61 3.39 -4.45 0.02
C PRO A 61 4.43 -3.63 -0.73
N ALA A 62 4.54 -2.32 -0.46
CA ALA A 62 5.56 -1.47 -1.05
C ALA A 62 6.98 -2.00 -0.73
N ILE A 63 7.25 -2.29 0.54
CA ILE A 63 8.50 -2.91 0.99
C ILE A 63 8.74 -4.24 0.25
N LEU A 64 7.74 -5.13 0.18
CA LEU A 64 7.87 -6.43 -0.49
C LEU A 64 8.19 -6.29 -1.98
N ILE A 65 7.59 -5.32 -2.67
CA ILE A 65 7.90 -5.06 -4.09
C ILE A 65 9.34 -4.61 -4.24
N GLY A 66 9.77 -3.65 -3.41
CA GLY A 66 11.15 -3.16 -3.40
C GLY A 66 12.16 -4.28 -3.20
N MET A 67 11.92 -5.14 -2.20
CA MET A 67 12.77 -6.30 -1.92
C MET A 67 12.77 -7.33 -3.05
N SER A 68 11.63 -7.55 -3.71
CA SER A 68 11.46 -8.61 -4.72
C SER A 68 12.03 -8.23 -6.08
N TYR A 69 11.81 -6.99 -6.51
CA TYR A 69 12.07 -6.56 -7.89
C TYR A 69 13.13 -5.44 -7.98
N GLY A 70 13.66 -5.00 -6.84
CA GLY A 70 14.68 -3.97 -6.76
C GLY A 70 14.11 -2.54 -6.73
N PRO A 71 15.01 -1.56 -6.52
CA PRO A 71 14.62 -0.19 -6.17
C PRO A 71 13.87 0.53 -7.29
N MET A 72 14.32 0.42 -8.55
CA MET A 72 13.70 1.12 -9.67
C MET A 72 12.29 0.61 -9.96
N PHE A 73 12.12 -0.71 -10.01
CA PHE A 73 10.81 -1.32 -10.21
C PHE A 73 9.87 -1.01 -9.04
N GLY A 74 10.36 -1.15 -7.81
CA GLY A 74 9.60 -0.82 -6.61
C GLY A 74 9.11 0.63 -6.57
N PHE A 75 9.97 1.58 -6.96
CA PHE A 75 9.61 2.99 -7.07
C PHE A 75 8.48 3.21 -8.07
N LEU A 76 8.65 2.75 -9.30
CA LEU A 76 7.69 2.96 -10.38
C LEU A 76 6.36 2.28 -10.07
N PHE A 77 6.38 1.06 -9.55
CA PHE A 77 5.16 0.34 -9.23
C PHE A 77 4.39 1.00 -8.07
N SER A 78 5.08 1.35 -6.98
CA SER A 78 4.43 1.92 -5.79
C SER A 78 3.95 3.35 -6.04
N THR A 79 4.65 4.12 -6.89
CA THR A 79 4.25 5.49 -7.23
C THR A 79 3.15 5.50 -8.29
N VAL A 80 3.34 4.79 -9.40
CA VAL A 80 2.50 4.91 -10.59
C VAL A 80 1.42 3.83 -10.63
N ALA A 81 1.79 2.55 -10.51
CA ALA A 81 0.84 1.47 -10.66
C ALA A 81 -0.19 1.47 -9.52
N VAL A 82 0.22 1.69 -8.27
CA VAL A 82 -0.71 1.79 -7.14
C VAL A 82 -1.62 3.01 -7.27
N ALA A 83 -1.12 4.16 -7.74
CA ALA A 83 -1.94 5.34 -7.98
C ALA A 83 -3.00 5.11 -9.08
N ILE A 84 -2.62 4.45 -10.17
CA ILE A 84 -3.56 4.10 -11.25
C ILE A 84 -4.60 3.11 -10.74
N ILE A 85 -4.19 2.05 -10.03
CA ILE A 85 -5.12 1.01 -9.55
C ILE A 85 -6.06 1.58 -8.48
N GLY A 86 -5.53 2.32 -7.51
CA GLY A 86 -6.32 3.02 -6.50
C GLY A 86 -7.27 4.03 -7.15
N GLY A 87 -6.80 4.79 -8.14
CA GLY A 87 -7.63 5.72 -8.92
C GLY A 87 -8.78 5.03 -9.65
N ILE A 88 -8.53 3.90 -10.32
CA ILE A 88 -9.57 3.10 -10.99
C ILE A 88 -10.60 2.59 -9.98
N LEU A 89 -10.15 2.03 -8.85
CA LEU A 89 -11.05 1.54 -7.79
C LEU A 89 -11.89 2.66 -7.17
N ASN A 90 -11.29 3.84 -6.99
CA ASN A 90 -11.98 5.03 -6.51
C ASN A 90 -13.01 5.54 -7.53
N ILE A 91 -12.68 5.60 -8.84
CA ILE A 91 -13.63 5.99 -9.88
C ILE A 91 -14.84 5.03 -9.93
N ILE A 92 -14.58 3.73 -9.79
CA ILE A 92 -15.63 2.70 -9.80
C ILE A 92 -16.56 2.84 -8.60
N SER A 93 -16.00 3.10 -7.41
CA SER A 93 -16.79 3.32 -6.19
C SER A 93 -17.53 4.68 -6.20
N TRP A 94 -16.92 5.71 -6.78
CA TRP A 94 -17.49 7.06 -6.93
C TRP A 94 -18.79 7.09 -7.73
N ARG A 95 -18.89 6.29 -8.79
CA ARG A 95 -20.12 6.26 -9.62
C ARG A 95 -21.34 5.68 -8.89
N ILE A 96 -21.18 5.11 -7.69
CA ILE A 96 -22.24 4.33 -7.03
C ILE A 96 -22.48 4.75 -5.57
N VAL A 97 -21.47 5.28 -4.84
CA VAL A 97 -21.52 5.44 -3.37
C VAL A 97 -21.42 6.91 -2.89
N SER A 98 -21.79 7.89 -3.73
CA SER A 98 -21.67 9.34 -3.46
C SER A 98 -20.26 9.87 -3.76
N PRO A 99 -20.09 11.13 -4.22
CA PRO A 99 -18.78 11.76 -4.34
C PRO A 99 -18.15 11.84 -2.94
N LEU A 100 -17.26 10.90 -2.63
CA LEU A 100 -16.29 11.07 -1.55
C LEU A 100 -15.46 12.30 -1.91
N ASP A 101 -15.29 13.28 -1.02
CA ASP A 101 -14.36 14.40 -1.25
C ASP A 101 -12.96 13.86 -1.60
N ILE A 102 -12.70 13.72 -2.90
CA ILE A 102 -11.40 13.30 -3.40
C ILE A 102 -10.51 14.53 -3.30
N GLY A 103 -9.73 14.60 -2.23
CA GLY A 103 -8.72 15.64 -2.05
C GLY A 103 -7.55 15.59 -3.05
N TRP A 104 -7.48 14.55 -3.91
CA TRP A 104 -6.40 14.37 -4.88
C TRP A 104 -6.86 13.73 -6.20
N PRO A 105 -6.55 14.28 -7.39
CA PRO A 105 -7.08 13.79 -8.66
C PRO A 105 -6.88 12.27 -8.84
N PRO A 106 -7.93 11.51 -9.24
CA PRO A 106 -7.79 10.09 -9.47
C PRO A 106 -6.83 9.86 -10.64
N LEU A 107 -5.99 8.82 -10.54
CA LEU A 107 -4.92 8.44 -11.50
C LEU A 107 -3.64 9.27 -11.43
N LEU A 108 -3.61 10.40 -10.70
CA LEU A 108 -2.34 11.08 -10.42
C LEU A 108 -1.73 10.56 -9.12
N PRO A 109 -0.41 10.28 -9.10
CA PRO A 109 0.27 9.90 -7.87
C PRO A 109 0.15 11.04 -6.86
N SER A 110 -0.41 10.73 -5.70
CA SER A 110 -0.38 11.64 -4.55
C SER A 110 1.00 11.64 -3.89
N PRO A 111 1.31 12.63 -3.03
CA PRO A 111 2.55 12.64 -2.27
C PRO A 111 2.77 11.34 -1.47
N ASP A 112 1.69 10.68 -1.02
CA ASP A 112 1.79 9.40 -0.30
C ASP A 112 2.31 8.27 -1.17
N HIS A 113 1.87 8.21 -2.44
CA HIS A 113 2.38 7.22 -3.39
C HIS A 113 3.88 7.44 -3.69
N PHE A 114 4.32 8.70 -3.71
CA PHE A 114 5.74 9.03 -3.87
C PHE A 114 6.57 8.62 -2.64
N ILE A 115 6.04 8.85 -1.42
CA ILE A 115 6.65 8.37 -0.18
C ILE A 115 6.75 6.83 -0.20
N ASP A 116 5.69 6.13 -0.59
CA ASP A 116 5.70 4.66 -0.75
C ASP A 116 6.72 4.22 -1.81
N GLY A 117 6.87 4.98 -2.90
CA GLY A 117 7.94 4.80 -3.87
C GLY A 117 9.33 4.83 -3.24
N ILE A 118 9.62 5.84 -2.41
CA ILE A 118 10.91 5.97 -1.71
C ILE A 118 11.12 4.82 -0.72
N VAL A 119 10.06 4.44 0.00
CA VAL A 119 10.09 3.29 0.91
C VAL A 119 10.48 2.01 0.15
N SER A 120 9.91 1.79 -1.03
CA SER A 120 10.25 0.67 -1.91
C SER A 120 11.69 0.74 -2.44
N VAL A 121 12.22 1.94 -2.72
CA VAL A 121 13.63 2.11 -3.11
C VAL A 121 14.54 1.66 -1.97
N ILE A 122 14.30 2.16 -0.76
CA ILE A 122 15.09 1.82 0.43
C ILE A 122 15.00 0.30 0.69
N ALA A 123 13.79 -0.25 0.62
CA ALA A 123 13.55 -1.68 0.75
C ALA A 123 14.22 -2.52 -0.35
N GLY A 124 14.51 -1.97 -1.53
CA GLY A 124 15.28 -2.66 -2.56
C GLY A 124 16.79 -2.66 -2.35
N ILE A 125 17.31 -1.74 -1.53
CA ILE A 125 18.75 -1.58 -1.26
C ILE A 125 19.16 -2.34 0.00
N LEU A 126 18.40 -2.19 1.09
CA LEU A 126 18.72 -2.73 2.42
C LEU A 126 18.70 -4.27 2.62
N PRO A 127 17.99 -5.10 1.83
CA PRO A 127 17.86 -6.53 2.11
C PRO A 127 19.17 -7.30 2.10
N ARG A 128 20.18 -6.76 1.41
CA ARG A 128 21.51 -7.38 1.33
C ARG A 128 22.30 -7.25 2.63
N THR A 129 21.90 -6.33 3.50
CA THR A 129 22.66 -5.93 4.69
C THR A 129 21.91 -6.25 5.98
N PHE A 130 20.58 -6.29 5.94
CA PHE A 130 19.76 -6.32 7.15
C PHE A 130 18.65 -7.38 7.10
N PRO A 131 18.26 -7.95 8.26
CA PRO A 131 17.13 -8.87 8.34
C PRO A 131 15.81 -8.15 8.03
N PHE A 132 14.81 -8.91 7.55
CA PHE A 132 13.51 -8.38 7.10
C PHE A 132 12.87 -7.39 8.08
N ILE A 133 12.78 -7.74 9.37
CA ILE A 133 12.16 -6.86 10.39
C ILE A 133 12.88 -5.52 10.51
N LEU A 134 14.21 -5.51 10.37
CA LEU A 134 14.99 -4.27 10.45
C LEU A 134 14.84 -3.43 9.19
N VAL A 135 14.72 -4.07 8.02
CA VAL A 135 14.34 -3.38 6.77
C VAL A 135 12.96 -2.71 6.95
N VAL A 136 11.97 -3.44 7.47
CA VAL A 136 10.64 -2.90 7.73
C VAL A 136 10.71 -1.72 8.70
N LEU A 137 11.44 -1.85 9.82
CA LEU A 137 11.60 -0.78 10.80
C LEU A 137 12.15 0.50 10.16
N ILE A 138 13.25 0.40 9.41
CA ILE A 138 13.86 1.56 8.75
C ILE A 138 12.87 2.18 7.75
N CYS A 139 12.27 1.36 6.88
CA CYS A 139 11.31 1.79 5.88
C CYS A 139 10.12 2.53 6.49
N VAL A 140 9.53 1.99 7.57
CA VAL A 140 8.37 2.57 8.23
C VAL A 140 8.75 3.86 8.98
N LEU A 141 9.93 3.93 9.61
CA LEU A 141 10.43 5.17 10.21
C LEU A 141 10.64 6.27 9.17
N VAL A 142 11.24 5.94 8.02
CA VAL A 142 11.42 6.88 6.91
C VAL A 142 10.06 7.34 6.37
N LYS A 143 9.12 6.42 6.14
CA LYS A 143 7.75 6.77 5.72
C LYS A 143 7.12 7.77 6.68
N ASN A 144 7.17 7.50 7.98
CA ASN A 144 6.56 8.35 8.99
C ASN A 144 7.24 9.72 9.11
N ALA A 145 8.57 9.79 8.93
CA ALA A 145 9.30 11.05 8.87
C ALA A 145 8.92 11.87 7.62
N MET A 146 8.80 11.25 6.46
CA MET A 146 8.37 11.94 5.23
C MET A 146 6.91 12.38 5.29
N ALA A 147 6.03 11.52 5.84
CA ALA A 147 4.65 11.87 6.13
C ALA A 147 4.56 13.04 7.12
N ALA A 148 5.54 13.18 8.04
CA ALA A 148 5.69 14.35 8.91
C ALA A 148 5.88 15.63 8.16
N VAL A 149 6.87 15.64 7.29
CA VAL A 149 7.19 16.81 6.48
C VAL A 149 6.01 17.16 5.58
N LYS A 150 5.37 16.15 4.96
CA LYS A 150 4.16 16.34 4.14
C LYS A 150 3.04 16.99 4.94
N GLN A 151 2.65 16.42 6.09
CA GLN A 151 1.51 16.92 6.86
C GLN A 151 1.77 18.32 7.41
N GLN A 152 2.99 18.58 7.90
CA GLN A 152 3.37 19.92 8.36
C GLN A 152 3.28 20.95 7.22
N GLY A 153 3.70 20.57 6.01
CA GLY A 153 3.65 21.45 4.83
C GLY A 153 2.26 21.67 4.25
N MET A 154 1.38 20.66 4.30
CA MET A 154 0.04 20.72 3.70
C MET A 154 -1.05 21.18 4.68
N GLU A 155 -0.99 20.74 5.93
CA GLU A 155 -2.04 20.92 6.93
C GLU A 155 -1.61 21.86 8.07
N GLY A 156 -0.32 22.19 8.17
CA GLY A 156 0.22 23.10 9.20
C GLY A 156 0.40 22.45 10.58
N TYR A 157 0.03 21.18 10.75
CA TYR A 157 0.23 20.42 11.99
C TYR A 157 0.68 18.99 11.69
N VAL A 158 1.08 18.29 12.75
CA VAL A 158 1.55 16.91 12.68
C VAL A 158 0.80 16.08 13.71
N ASN A 159 0.14 15.02 13.27
CA ASN A 159 -0.40 14.01 14.18
C ASN A 159 0.67 12.95 14.50
N TYR A 160 1.41 13.14 15.59
CA TYR A 160 2.44 12.19 16.04
C TYR A 160 1.86 10.89 16.57
N LEU A 161 0.62 10.89 17.08
CA LEU A 161 0.00 9.70 17.65
C LEU A 161 -0.32 8.68 16.56
N ASP A 162 -1.01 9.11 15.49
CA ASP A 162 -1.35 8.23 14.36
C ASP A 162 -0.10 7.62 13.74
N ARG A 163 1.00 8.37 13.69
CA ARG A 163 2.28 7.88 13.17
C ARG A 163 2.96 6.88 14.08
N GLY A 164 2.98 7.15 15.39
CA GLY A 164 3.47 6.16 16.36
C GLY A 164 2.69 4.85 16.27
N MET A 165 1.38 4.94 16.11
CA MET A 165 0.51 3.77 15.89
C MET A 165 0.82 3.07 14.57
N ASN A 166 0.97 3.80 13.48
CA ASN A 166 1.36 3.25 12.18
C ASN A 166 2.67 2.46 12.26
N VAL A 167 3.69 3.01 12.94
CA VAL A 167 4.97 2.32 13.19
C VAL A 167 4.74 1.02 13.95
N GLY A 168 4.05 1.09 15.10
CA GLY A 168 3.80 -0.08 15.95
C GLY A 168 3.02 -1.17 15.23
N VAL A 169 1.96 -0.80 14.54
CA VAL A 169 1.13 -1.72 13.75
C VAL A 169 1.93 -2.42 12.67
N ASN A 170 2.65 -1.68 11.81
CA ASN A 170 3.39 -2.28 10.71
C ASN A 170 4.48 -3.23 11.24
N LEU A 171 5.13 -2.88 12.35
CA LEU A 171 6.11 -3.74 13.01
C LEU A 171 5.47 -5.01 13.59
N ILE A 172 4.33 -4.89 14.28
CA ILE A 172 3.62 -6.04 14.85
C ILE A 172 3.17 -6.98 13.72
N VAL A 173 2.57 -6.44 12.65
CA VAL A 173 2.15 -7.23 11.50
C VAL A 173 3.35 -7.88 10.81
N ALA A 174 4.44 -7.14 10.59
CA ALA A 174 5.66 -7.69 10.02
C ALA A 174 6.26 -8.81 10.86
N TRP A 175 6.24 -8.68 12.19
CA TRP A 175 6.74 -9.69 13.11
C TRP A 175 5.87 -10.95 13.13
N LEU A 176 4.55 -10.78 13.29
CA LEU A 176 3.59 -11.90 13.33
C LEU A 176 3.56 -12.70 12.02
N TYR A 177 3.66 -12.01 10.87
CA TYR A 177 3.56 -12.62 9.55
C TYR A 177 4.90 -12.73 8.82
N GLN A 178 6.03 -12.61 9.54
CA GLN A 178 7.37 -12.64 8.95
C GLN A 178 7.60 -13.86 8.06
N GLY A 179 7.19 -15.05 8.51
CA GLY A 179 7.33 -16.29 7.74
C GLY A 179 6.59 -16.26 6.40
N ALA A 180 5.37 -15.72 6.40
CA ALA A 180 4.59 -15.55 5.17
C ALA A 180 5.24 -14.54 4.22
N PHE A 181 5.74 -13.43 4.75
CA PHE A 181 6.44 -12.43 3.94
C PHE A 181 7.74 -12.96 3.34
N LEU A 182 8.56 -13.67 4.12
CA LEU A 182 9.77 -14.32 3.61
C LEU A 182 9.45 -15.40 2.57
N TYR A 183 8.37 -16.16 2.76
CA TYR A 183 7.90 -17.12 1.76
C TYR A 183 7.51 -16.42 0.44
N ILE A 184 6.76 -15.32 0.51
CA ILE A 184 6.44 -14.50 -0.67
C ILE A 184 7.71 -14.04 -1.37
N LEU A 185 8.73 -13.59 -0.65
CA LEU A 185 10.01 -13.17 -1.26
C LEU A 185 10.75 -14.33 -1.95
N SER A 186 10.46 -15.58 -1.58
CA SER A 186 11.09 -16.80 -2.13
C SER A 186 10.35 -17.46 -3.30
N LEU A 187 9.11 -17.03 -3.61
CA LEU A 187 8.30 -17.53 -4.73
C LEU A 187 8.93 -17.26 -6.11
#